data_AF-A0A0F3MBG0-F1
#
_entry.id   AF-A0A0F3MBG0-F1
#
_cell.length_a   1.000
_cell.length_b   1.000
_cell.length_c   1.000
_cell.angle_alpha   90.00
_cell.angle_beta   90.00
_cell.angle_gamma   90.00
#
_symmetry.space_group_name_H-M   'P 1'
#
loop_
_entity.id
_entity.type
_entity.pdbx_description
1 polymer ?
#
loop_
_entity_poly.entity_id
_entity_poly.type
_entity_poly.pdbx_seq_one_letter_code
_entity_poly.pdbx_strand_id
1 'polypeptide(L)'
;MKLRKKLIIDSLKSQAAFTAINKYGKKLVSKSLILISHSLQDNLKALETYEKAKITQGLSHTFARKIYLGLKVSKKCGRTAVIRNTIKRRIKACMRQIISQYLSVEDNANTVLYSLSTNHNNNNYIESTNNRDFHKQSNIIKKNSLLSRAYLIIPHKHLINVSYLELSNELQKLLRYLI
;
A
#
# COMPACT_ATOMS: atom_id res chain seq x y z
N MET A 1 -19.48 19.45 -1.14
CA MET A 1 -19.18 18.07 -1.57
C MET A 1 -17.85 17.62 -0.97
N LYS A 2 -17.81 16.57 -0.15
CA LYS A 2 -16.54 15.97 0.31
C LYS A 2 -15.92 15.21 -0.86
N LEU A 3 -14.81 15.70 -1.42
CA LEU A 3 -13.96 14.98 -2.39
C LEU A 3 -13.42 13.71 -1.73
N ARG A 4 -14.10 12.57 -1.93
CA ARG A 4 -13.59 11.27 -1.48
C ARG A 4 -12.33 10.94 -2.30
N LYS A 5 -11.16 10.99 -1.67
CA LYS A 5 -9.89 10.60 -2.32
C LYS A 5 -9.95 9.11 -2.70
N LYS A 6 -10.05 8.83 -4.00
CA LYS A 6 -10.16 7.47 -4.56
C LYS A 6 -8.84 6.70 -4.40
N LEU A 7 -8.92 5.48 -3.87
CA LEU A 7 -7.80 4.53 -3.85
C LEU A 7 -7.49 4.06 -5.27
N ILE A 8 -6.23 4.19 -5.69
CA ILE A 8 -5.76 3.76 -7.00
C ILE A 8 -4.81 2.58 -6.82
N ILE A 9 -5.27 1.39 -7.21
CA ILE A 9 -4.43 0.18 -7.28
C ILE A 9 -4.13 -0.11 -8.75
N ASP A 10 -2.96 0.34 -9.18
CA ASP A 10 -2.42 0.11 -10.52
C ASP A 10 -1.61 -1.18 -10.57
N SER A 11 -1.51 -1.77 -11.76
CA SER A 11 -0.65 -2.93 -11.97
C SER A 11 0.76 -2.48 -12.35
N LEU A 12 1.79 -3.12 -11.79
CA LEU A 12 3.17 -2.94 -12.27
C LEU A 12 3.28 -3.53 -13.68
N LYS A 13 3.73 -2.72 -14.65
CA LYS A 13 3.80 -3.13 -16.07
C LYS A 13 5.22 -3.28 -16.63
N SER A 14 6.18 -2.51 -16.15
CA SER A 14 7.55 -2.49 -16.69
C SER A 14 8.41 -3.64 -16.12
N GLN A 15 9.26 -4.25 -16.94
CA GLN A 15 10.21 -5.26 -16.42
C GLN A 15 11.28 -4.64 -15.52
N ALA A 16 11.78 -3.44 -15.87
CA ALA A 16 12.76 -2.72 -15.06
C ALA A 16 12.22 -2.43 -13.64
N ALA A 17 10.93 -2.10 -13.58
CA ALA A 17 10.16 -1.92 -12.37
C ALA A 17 10.15 -3.18 -11.47
N PHE A 18 9.87 -4.34 -12.06
CA PHE A 18 9.94 -5.62 -11.32
C PHE A 18 11.35 -5.90 -10.79
N THR A 19 12.37 -5.66 -11.61
CA THR A 19 13.77 -5.89 -11.23
C THR A 19 14.18 -4.98 -10.07
N ALA A 20 13.87 -3.69 -10.14
CA ALA A 20 14.20 -2.73 -9.09
C ALA A 20 13.50 -3.07 -7.77
N ILE A 21 12.19 -3.34 -7.77
CA ILE A 21 11.47 -3.72 -6.54
C ILE A 21 12.02 -5.02 -5.96
N ASN A 22 12.32 -6.01 -6.80
CA ASN A 22 12.89 -7.28 -6.34
C ASN A 22 14.29 -7.12 -5.73
N LYS A 23 15.08 -6.13 -6.20
CA LYS A 23 16.45 -5.87 -5.71
C LYS A 23 16.47 -5.00 -4.45
N TYR A 24 15.65 -3.95 -4.41
CA TYR A 24 15.71 -2.91 -3.38
C TYR A 24 14.52 -2.92 -2.41
N GLY A 25 13.52 -3.78 -2.62
CA GLY A 25 12.36 -3.87 -1.74
C GLY A 25 12.60 -4.71 -0.48
N LYS A 26 11.91 -4.36 0.60
CA LYS A 26 11.84 -5.18 1.82
C LYS A 26 11.10 -6.47 1.51
N LYS A 27 11.80 -7.61 1.65
CA LYS A 27 11.29 -8.95 1.37
C LYS A 27 10.80 -9.61 2.65
N LEU A 28 9.56 -10.09 2.63
CA LEU A 28 8.95 -10.89 3.67
C LEU A 28 8.52 -12.22 3.05
N VAL A 29 8.86 -13.32 3.72
CA VAL A 29 8.57 -14.68 3.25
C VAL A 29 7.53 -15.29 4.18
N SER A 30 6.55 -15.96 3.59
CA SER A 30 5.55 -16.73 4.32
C SER A 30 5.45 -18.14 3.74
N LYS A 31 4.54 -18.95 4.28
CA LYS A 31 4.35 -20.33 3.85
C LYS A 31 3.94 -20.38 2.38
N SER A 32 2.94 -19.57 2.00
CA SER A 32 2.28 -19.67 0.69
C SER A 32 2.79 -18.67 -0.35
N LEU A 33 3.52 -17.62 0.05
CA LEU A 33 4.04 -16.61 -0.86
C LEU A 33 5.24 -15.83 -0.31
N ILE A 34 5.84 -15.03 -1.18
CA ILE A 34 6.79 -13.98 -0.83
C ILE A 34 6.14 -12.64 -1.17
N LEU A 35 6.17 -11.71 -0.21
CA LEU A 35 5.80 -10.32 -0.40
C LEU A 35 7.07 -9.47 -0.42
N ILE A 36 7.26 -8.71 -1.49
CA ILE A 36 8.33 -7.71 -1.58
C ILE A 36 7.65 -6.35 -1.66
N SER A 37 8.01 -5.44 -0.76
CA SER A 37 7.43 -4.11 -0.71
C SER A 37 8.49 -3.04 -0.84
N HIS A 38 8.17 -1.95 -1.53
CA HIS A 38 9.02 -0.80 -1.66
C HIS A 38 8.20 0.47 -1.45
N SER A 39 8.65 1.34 -0.56
CA SER A 39 8.05 2.66 -0.31
C SER A 39 8.31 3.55 -1.53
N LEU A 40 7.28 4.23 -2.03
CA LEU A 40 7.47 5.21 -3.11
C LEU A 40 7.98 6.56 -2.59
N GLN A 41 7.93 6.77 -1.27
CA GLN A 41 8.42 7.99 -0.62
C GLN A 41 9.94 7.96 -0.43
N ASP A 42 10.53 6.76 -0.27
CA ASP A 42 11.94 6.60 0.07
C ASP A 42 12.86 6.81 -1.15
N ASN A 43 12.32 6.86 -2.38
CA ASN A 43 13.13 7.00 -3.59
C ASN A 43 12.38 7.63 -4.78
N LEU A 44 12.28 8.97 -4.78
CA LEU A 44 11.63 9.76 -5.86
C LEU A 44 12.16 9.42 -7.27
N LYS A 45 13.47 9.20 -7.41
CA LYS A 45 14.13 8.85 -8.70
C LYS A 45 13.70 7.49 -9.24
N ALA A 46 13.46 6.53 -8.33
CA ALA A 46 12.89 5.26 -8.72
C ALA A 46 11.52 5.53 -9.35
N LEU A 47 10.63 6.25 -8.65
CA LEU A 47 9.28 6.61 -9.10
C LEU A 47 9.25 7.38 -10.43
N GLU A 48 10.14 8.34 -10.64
CA GLU A 48 10.32 9.04 -11.93
C GLU A 48 10.54 8.06 -13.07
N THR A 49 11.35 7.02 -12.84
CA THR A 49 11.59 5.95 -13.83
C THR A 49 10.32 5.13 -14.14
N TYR A 50 9.40 4.98 -13.17
CA TYR A 50 8.10 4.29 -13.39
C TYR A 50 7.06 5.21 -14.05
N GLU A 51 7.05 6.51 -13.72
CA GLU A 51 6.00 7.46 -14.08
C GLU A 51 6.40 8.47 -15.16
N LYS A 52 7.53 8.29 -15.87
CA LYS A 52 8.07 9.13 -16.97
C LYS A 52 7.06 9.62 -18.03
N ALA A 53 5.82 9.13 -18.05
CA ALA A 53 4.72 9.55 -18.93
C ALA A 53 3.58 10.36 -18.27
N LYS A 54 3.63 10.67 -16.96
CA LYS A 54 2.53 11.36 -16.24
C LYS A 54 2.97 12.44 -15.23
N ILE A 55 4.26 12.70 -15.11
CA ILE A 55 4.78 13.78 -14.24
C ILE A 55 4.82 15.07 -15.05
N THR A 56 3.64 15.53 -15.45
CA THR A 56 3.42 16.94 -15.78
C THR A 56 2.08 17.27 -15.13
N GLN A 57 2.12 18.20 -14.18
CA GLN A 57 1.02 18.72 -13.33
C GLN A 57 0.92 18.12 -11.91
N GLY A 58 1.45 18.88 -10.94
CA GLY A 58 0.90 18.92 -9.56
C GLY A 58 1.52 17.98 -8.53
N LEU A 59 2.83 18.07 -8.27
CA LEU A 59 3.45 17.50 -7.07
C LEU A 59 2.85 18.16 -5.81
N SER A 60 2.02 17.45 -5.04
CA SER A 60 1.98 17.55 -3.57
C SER A 60 0.91 16.65 -2.94
N HIS A 61 -0.27 16.44 -3.55
CA HIS A 61 -1.41 15.87 -2.81
C HIS A 61 -1.97 14.51 -3.28
N THR A 62 -1.54 13.99 -4.43
CA THR A 62 -2.12 12.79 -5.06
C THR A 62 -1.36 11.49 -4.81
N PHE A 63 -0.11 11.54 -4.33
CA PHE A 63 0.69 10.33 -4.10
C PHE A 63 0.20 9.49 -2.91
N ALA A 64 -0.42 10.12 -1.91
CA ALA A 64 -0.71 9.52 -0.61
C ALA A 64 -1.54 8.22 -0.65
N ARG A 65 -2.19 7.89 -1.77
CA ARG A 65 -3.08 6.71 -1.90
C ARG A 65 -2.78 5.81 -3.10
N LYS A 66 -1.63 5.95 -3.76
CA LYS A 66 -1.32 5.12 -4.94
C LYS A 66 -0.65 3.81 -4.53
N ILE A 67 -1.12 2.70 -5.06
CA ILE A 67 -0.52 1.39 -4.87
C ILE A 67 -0.22 0.76 -6.21
N TYR A 68 0.97 0.19 -6.33
CA TYR A 68 1.37 -0.59 -7.48
C TYR A 68 1.46 -2.07 -7.12
N LEU A 69 0.72 -2.93 -7.83
CA LEU A 69 0.69 -4.37 -7.58
C LEU A 69 1.29 -5.15 -8.75
N GLY A 70 2.34 -5.92 -8.48
CA GLY A 70 2.99 -6.85 -9.40
C GLY A 70 2.81 -8.29 -8.93
N LEU A 71 2.53 -9.20 -9.86
CA LEU A 71 2.33 -10.62 -9.58
C LEU A 71 3.27 -11.46 -10.45
N LYS A 72 4.24 -12.14 -9.84
CA LYS A 72 5.16 -13.04 -10.53
C LYS A 72 4.78 -14.49 -10.26
N VAL A 73 3.85 -15.03 -11.04
CA VAL A 73 3.38 -16.42 -10.90
C VAL A 73 4.15 -17.33 -11.86
N SER A 74 4.97 -18.22 -11.30
CA SER A 74 5.78 -19.16 -12.09
C SER A 74 4.93 -20.29 -12.70
N LYS A 75 5.45 -20.98 -13.74
CA LYS A 75 4.85 -22.21 -14.26
C LYS A 75 4.78 -23.34 -13.22
N LYS A 76 5.63 -23.30 -12.18
CA LYS A 76 5.63 -24.28 -11.07
C LYS A 76 4.40 -24.15 -10.16
N CYS A 77 3.75 -22.99 -10.14
CA CYS A 77 2.51 -22.78 -9.37
C CYS A 77 1.26 -23.26 -10.11
N GLY A 78 1.36 -23.51 -11.40
CA GLY A 78 0.24 -23.94 -12.24
C GLY A 78 0.71 -24.23 -13.65
N ARG A 79 0.56 -25.49 -14.07
CA ARG A 79 0.97 -25.98 -15.40
C ARG A 79 0.22 -25.23 -16.50
N THR A 80 -1.09 -25.04 -16.32
CA THR A 80 -1.95 -24.32 -17.27
C THR A 80 -1.96 -22.82 -17.03
N ALA A 81 -2.19 -22.05 -18.08
CA ALA A 81 -2.37 -20.59 -17.97
C ALA A 81 -3.59 -20.22 -17.13
N VAL A 82 -4.65 -21.03 -17.21
CA VAL A 82 -5.89 -20.86 -16.44
C VAL A 82 -5.62 -20.87 -14.94
N ILE A 83 -4.90 -21.89 -14.43
CA ILE A 83 -4.56 -21.98 -13.00
C ILE A 83 -3.75 -20.75 -12.56
N ARG A 84 -2.74 -20.35 -13.34
CA ARG A 84 -1.94 -19.16 -13.01
C ARG A 84 -2.79 -17.89 -13.00
N ASN A 85 -3.75 -17.76 -13.90
CA ASN A 85 -4.66 -16.62 -13.95
C ASN A 85 -5.62 -16.61 -12.76
N THR A 86 -6.12 -17.78 -12.34
CA THR A 86 -6.93 -17.92 -11.11
C THR A 86 -6.14 -17.46 -9.90
N ILE A 87 -4.89 -17.92 -9.74
CA ILE A 87 -3.99 -17.47 -8.65
C ILE A 87 -3.84 -15.94 -8.69
N LYS A 88 -3.55 -15.36 -9.85
CA LYS A 88 -3.40 -13.90 -10.00
C LYS A 88 -4.65 -13.14 -9.59
N ARG A 89 -5.82 -13.58 -10.07
CA ARG A 89 -7.12 -12.96 -9.76
C ARG A 89 -7.40 -13.01 -8.27
N ARG A 90 -7.16 -14.17 -7.64
CA ARG A 90 -7.37 -14.38 -6.21
C ARG A 90 -6.50 -13.47 -5.35
N ILE A 91 -5.19 -13.42 -5.61
CA ILE A 91 -4.26 -12.54 -4.89
C ILE A 91 -4.67 -11.07 -5.07
N LYS A 92 -5.01 -10.67 -6.31
CA LYS A 92 -5.43 -9.29 -6.60
C LYS A 92 -6.71 -8.92 -5.86
N ALA A 93 -7.71 -9.81 -5.83
CA ALA A 93 -8.95 -9.59 -5.08
C ALA A 93 -8.68 -9.44 -3.57
N CYS A 94 -7.87 -10.33 -3.01
CA CYS A 94 -7.50 -10.31 -1.60
C CYS A 94 -6.75 -9.02 -1.22
N MET A 95 -5.73 -8.63 -1.98
CA MET A 95 -5.02 -7.37 -1.76
C MET A 95 -5.96 -6.15 -1.86
N ARG A 96 -6.86 -6.11 -2.85
CA ARG A 96 -7.84 -5.03 -2.97
C ARG A 96 -8.74 -4.93 -1.74
N GLN A 97 -9.23 -6.06 -1.25
CA GLN A 97 -10.09 -6.11 -0.07
C GLN A 97 -9.35 -5.61 1.18
N ILE A 98 -8.14 -6.13 1.43
CA ILE A 98 -7.34 -5.76 2.60
C ILE A 98 -7.03 -4.26 2.58
N ILE A 99 -6.52 -3.74 1.47
CA ILE A 99 -6.19 -2.30 1.37
C ILE A 99 -7.45 -1.43 1.53
N SER A 100 -8.59 -1.85 0.98
CA SER A 100 -9.84 -1.10 1.13
C SER A 100 -10.29 -1.02 2.59
N GLN A 101 -10.09 -2.10 3.36
CA GLN A 101 -10.34 -2.10 4.80
C GLN A 101 -9.44 -1.08 5.52
N TYR A 102 -8.13 -1.10 5.26
CA TYR A 102 -7.21 -0.11 5.84
C TYR A 102 -7.59 1.33 5.50
N LEU A 103 -7.98 1.59 4.25
CA LEU A 103 -8.42 2.93 3.83
C LEU A 103 -9.66 3.41 4.59
N SER A 104 -10.67 2.54 4.76
CA SER A 104 -11.90 2.89 5.49
C SER A 104 -11.63 3.25 6.95
N VAL A 105 -10.69 2.53 7.58
CA VAL A 105 -10.25 2.81 8.96
C VAL A 105 -9.51 4.15 9.05
N GLU A 106 -8.64 4.46 8.08
CA GLU A 106 -7.95 5.76 8.03
C GLU A 106 -8.92 6.94 7.83
N ASP A 107 -9.87 6.82 6.90
CA ASP A 107 -10.84 7.89 6.63
C ASP A 107 -11.71 8.16 7.88
N ASN A 108 -12.09 7.12 8.62
CA ASN A 108 -12.81 7.26 9.89
C ASN A 108 -11.93 7.90 10.98
N ALA A 109 -10.68 7.44 11.16
CA ALA A 109 -9.77 7.99 12.16
C ALA A 109 -9.45 9.48 11.91
N ASN A 110 -9.25 9.87 10.64
CA ASN A 110 -9.01 11.26 10.27
C ASN A 110 -10.25 12.14 10.47
N THR A 111 -11.45 11.60 10.22
CA THR A 111 -12.71 12.31 10.49
C THR A 111 -12.88 12.57 11.99
N VAL A 112 -12.60 11.56 12.83
CA VAL A 112 -12.66 11.68 14.30
C VAL A 112 -11.65 12.70 14.82
N LEU A 113 -10.41 12.68 14.32
CA LEU A 113 -9.39 13.66 14.70
C LEU A 113 -9.79 15.10 14.32
N TYR A 114 -10.35 15.28 13.12
CA TYR A 114 -10.80 16.59 12.66
C TYR A 114 -11.95 17.12 13.51
N SER A 115 -12.92 16.26 13.86
CA SER A 115 -14.02 16.65 14.77
C SER A 115 -13.54 17.00 16.19
N LEU A 116 -12.51 16.31 16.69
CA LEU A 116 -11.91 16.60 18.00
C LEU A 116 -11.13 17.93 17.99
N SER A 117 -10.46 18.27 16.88
CA SER A 117 -9.80 19.58 16.74
C SER A 117 -10.78 20.74 16.54
N THR A 118 -11.93 20.52 15.90
CA THR A 118 -12.94 21.57 15.71
C THR A 118 -13.79 21.82 16.96
N ASN A 119 -13.85 20.88 17.90
CA ASN A 119 -14.58 21.05 19.15
C ASN A 119 -13.80 21.80 20.25
N HIS A 120 -12.57 22.26 19.98
CA HIS A 120 -11.76 22.99 20.97
C HIS A 120 -11.58 24.48 20.68
N ASN A 121 -12.32 25.05 19.72
CA ASN A 121 -12.30 26.49 19.42
C ASN A 121 -13.52 27.20 19.97
N ASN A 122 -13.66 27.19 21.30
CA ASN A 122 -14.32 28.28 22.01
C ASN A 122 -13.59 28.52 23.34
N ASN A 123 -12.97 29.70 23.39
CA ASN A 123 -12.48 30.46 24.54
C ASN A 123 -11.02 30.28 25.01
N ASN A 124 -10.32 31.42 24.84
CA ASN A 124 -9.28 32.04 25.66
C ASN A 124 -7.79 31.76 25.37
N TYR A 125 -7.09 32.90 25.25
CA TYR A 125 -5.65 33.16 25.24
C TYR A 125 -4.81 32.13 26.03
N ILE A 126 -3.64 31.76 25.48
CA ILE A 126 -2.32 31.69 26.15
C ILE A 126 -1.23 31.51 25.07
N GLU A 127 -0.10 32.20 25.28
CA GLU A 127 1.11 32.22 24.48
C GLU A 127 1.81 30.85 24.28
N SER A 128 2.58 30.79 23.18
CA SER A 128 3.84 30.06 22.96
C SER A 128 4.06 28.72 23.68
N THR A 129 4.17 27.64 22.89
CA THR A 129 5.42 26.86 22.82
C THR A 129 5.36 25.86 21.66
N ASN A 130 6.17 26.17 20.65
CA ASN A 130 6.58 25.25 19.59
C ASN A 130 7.14 23.96 20.22
N ASN A 131 6.51 22.79 19.96
CA ASN A 131 7.15 21.45 19.90
C ASN A 131 6.16 20.27 19.88
N ARG A 132 4.84 20.46 20.09
CA ARG A 132 3.87 19.34 20.10
C ARG A 132 3.30 18.95 18.73
N ASP A 133 3.34 19.85 17.74
CA ASP A 133 2.75 19.57 16.42
C ASP A 133 3.62 18.68 15.53
N PHE A 134 4.95 18.71 15.69
CA PHE A 134 5.87 17.81 14.98
C PHE A 134 5.70 16.34 15.38
N HIS A 135 5.35 16.05 16.64
CA HIS A 135 5.08 14.68 17.09
C HIS A 135 3.73 14.13 16.60
N LYS A 136 2.73 14.98 16.37
CA LYS A 136 1.47 14.55 15.73
C LYS A 136 1.65 14.30 14.23
N GLN A 137 2.40 15.14 13.54
CA GLN A 137 2.69 14.96 12.11
C GLN A 137 3.55 13.72 11.85
N SER A 138 4.55 13.44 12.68
CA SER A 138 5.37 12.21 12.56
C SER A 138 4.57 10.92 12.79
N ASN A 139 3.54 10.95 13.65
CA ASN A 139 2.62 9.81 13.82
C ASN A 139 1.63 9.64 12.66
N ILE A 140 1.23 10.72 11.98
CA ILE A 140 0.41 10.66 10.75
C ILE A 140 1.25 10.15 9.57
N ILE A 141 2.53 10.52 9.49
CA ILE A 141 3.47 10.05 8.46
C ILE A 141 3.75 8.55 8.63
N LYS A 142 3.87 8.04 9.85
CA LYS A 142 3.97 6.57 10.11
C LYS A 142 2.70 5.80 9.71
N LYS A 143 1.51 6.42 9.76
CA LYS A 143 0.24 5.74 9.44
C LYS A 143 0.01 5.50 7.94
N ASN A 144 0.66 6.26 7.05
CA ASN A 144 0.57 6.05 5.60
C ASN A 144 1.40 4.86 5.08
N SER A 145 1.98 4.02 5.96
CA SER A 145 3.02 3.06 5.55
C SER A 145 2.55 2.03 4.52
N LEU A 146 1.27 1.67 4.48
CA LEU A 146 0.76 0.68 3.52
C LEU A 146 0.28 1.29 2.19
N LEU A 147 0.00 2.58 2.19
CA LEU A 147 -0.35 3.34 0.99
C LEU A 147 0.93 3.94 0.39
N SER A 148 0.89 4.43 -0.85
CA SER A 148 2.09 4.96 -1.53
C SER A 148 3.23 3.93 -1.64
N ARG A 149 2.89 2.68 -1.97
CA ARG A 149 3.83 1.56 -2.04
C ARG A 149 3.70 0.75 -3.32
N ALA A 150 4.82 0.16 -3.73
CA ALA A 150 4.83 -0.93 -4.69
C ALA A 150 4.94 -2.27 -3.96
N TYR A 151 4.08 -3.21 -4.35
CA TYR A 151 4.06 -4.58 -3.86
C TYR A 151 4.31 -5.54 -5.02
N LEU A 152 5.27 -6.43 -4.84
CA LEU A 152 5.52 -7.57 -5.71
C LEU A 152 5.25 -8.85 -4.93
N ILE A 153 4.27 -9.63 -5.40
CA ILE A 153 3.89 -10.91 -4.78
C ILE A 153 4.34 -12.06 -5.66
N ILE A 154 5.05 -13.01 -5.05
CA ILE A 154 5.57 -14.21 -5.68
C ILE A 154 4.96 -15.42 -4.96
N PRO A 155 3.92 -16.08 -5.49
CA PRO A 155 3.31 -17.22 -4.84
C PRO A 155 4.21 -18.47 -4.90
N HIS A 156 4.12 -19.31 -3.87
CA HIS A 156 4.71 -20.65 -3.86
C HIS A 156 3.83 -21.66 -4.61
N LYS A 157 4.38 -22.85 -4.90
CA LYS A 157 3.71 -23.87 -5.73
C LYS A 157 2.35 -24.32 -5.18
N HIS A 158 2.22 -24.35 -3.87
CA HIS A 158 1.06 -24.90 -3.17
C HIS A 158 -0.04 -23.87 -2.91
N LEU A 159 0.15 -22.59 -3.27
CA LEU A 159 -0.84 -21.54 -3.03
C LEU A 159 -2.22 -21.86 -3.62
N ILE A 160 -2.27 -22.62 -4.70
CA ILE A 160 -3.54 -23.01 -5.33
C ILE A 160 -4.46 -23.77 -4.36
N ASN A 161 -3.88 -24.55 -3.43
CA ASN A 161 -4.63 -25.36 -2.47
C ASN A 161 -4.95 -24.62 -1.17
N VAL A 162 -4.35 -23.45 -0.94
CA VAL A 162 -4.60 -22.62 0.24
C VAL A 162 -6.02 -22.05 0.12
N SER A 163 -6.77 -21.93 1.21
CA SER A 163 -8.11 -21.32 1.21
C SER A 163 -8.03 -19.79 1.07
N TYR A 164 -9.16 -19.13 0.75
CA TYR A 164 -9.14 -17.67 0.55
C TYR A 164 -8.88 -16.97 1.88
N LEU A 165 -9.47 -17.49 2.96
CA LEU A 165 -9.30 -17.00 4.31
C LEU A 165 -7.85 -17.11 4.77
N GLU A 166 -7.20 -18.26 4.56
CA GLU A 166 -5.78 -18.44 4.90
C GLU A 166 -4.89 -17.47 4.14
N LEU A 167 -5.09 -17.33 2.83
CA LEU A 167 -4.34 -16.34 2.02
C LEU A 167 -4.55 -14.91 2.54
N SER A 168 -5.78 -14.56 2.90
CA SER A 168 -6.12 -13.24 3.44
C SER A 168 -5.41 -12.99 4.77
N ASN A 169 -5.47 -13.94 5.70
CA ASN A 169 -4.82 -13.83 7.00
C ASN A 169 -3.29 -13.74 6.87
N GLU A 170 -2.72 -14.54 5.98
CA GLU A 170 -1.29 -14.54 5.70
C GLU A 170 -0.83 -13.20 5.10
N LEU A 171 -1.56 -12.67 4.12
CA LEU A 171 -1.26 -11.35 3.55
C LEU A 171 -1.43 -10.22 4.57
N GLN A 172 -2.48 -10.23 5.37
CA GLN A 172 -2.66 -9.24 6.44
C GLN A 172 -1.50 -9.28 7.44
N LYS A 173 -1.07 -10.48 7.86
CA LYS A 173 0.07 -10.65 8.77
C LYS A 173 1.35 -10.07 8.17
N LEU A 174 1.62 -10.36 6.89
CA LEU A 174 2.78 -9.81 6.19
C LEU A 174 2.75 -8.28 6.09
N LEU A 175 1.58 -7.71 5.75
CA LEU A 175 1.42 -6.26 5.66
C LEU A 175 1.62 -5.59 7.01
N ARG A 176 1.21 -6.20 8.12
CA ARG A 176 1.46 -5.65 9.47
C ARG A 176 2.95 -5.47 9.80
N TYR A 177 3.86 -6.28 9.25
CA TYR A 177 5.31 -6.11 9.44
C TYR A 177 5.93 -4.95 8.62
N LEU A 178 5.11 -4.25 7.84
CA LEU A 178 5.52 -3.09 7.05
C LEU A 178 5.15 -1.75 7.69
N ILE A 179 4.29 -1.79 8.72
CA ILE A 179 3.93 -0.69 9.63
C ILE A 179 4.91 -0.70 10.80
#